data_AF-S9NZT2-F1
#
_entry.id   AF-S9NZT2-F1
#
_cell.length_a   1.000
_cell.length_b   1.000
_cell.length_c   1.000
_cell.angle_alpha   90.00
_cell.angle_beta   90.00
_cell.angle_gamma   90.00
#
_symmetry.space_group_name_H-M   'P 1'
#
loop_
_entity.id
_entity.type
_entity.pdbx_description
1 polymer ?
#
loop_
_entity_poly.entity_id
_entity_poly.type
_entity_poly.pdbx_seq_one_letter_code
_entity_poly.pdbx_strand_id
1 'polypeptide(L)'
;MEGLRALARDIQASREAGHFVAVGGVDAALALREARGDVARAQAMMARARPGATGAPEGKSGAGASSGKGATVADDATRATLERSGAAERSSGGIASLVDEEVGLTRDVVEARLALVESEATGPRLPRDVVVLERQQPSLEAPPSGAEGNPRWREYVAYYERRVGELEQGKAVEGPLRWAAYERMWGGFTRGLAFERFMVNLLREDAKLPRAQRRFLGDFDRPRVEMQVGVRKLDSGLRYADVLVIEEGALGGRPRRVETFSFKSRDLSGLKYNDLKAQIVADAKEALKKYGETLNIRRGSLQSLFPGGSEVQVPRVRLIYEGGNLKPRDPDFLKRAVNETRQLVPGVEVLVQ
;
A
#
# COMPACT_ATOMS: atom_id res chain seq x y z
N MET A 1 1.86 -23.28 -31.19
CA MET A 1 0.54 -23.89 -30.86
C MET A 1 0.42 -24.34 -29.41
N GLU A 2 1.42 -24.99 -28.80
CA GLU A 2 1.35 -25.49 -27.41
C GLU A 2 1.11 -24.41 -26.34
N GLY A 3 1.70 -23.22 -26.50
CA GLY A 3 1.47 -22.08 -25.62
C GLY A 3 -0.01 -21.77 -25.41
N LEU A 4 -0.77 -21.59 -26.50
CA LEU A 4 -2.21 -21.29 -26.45
C LEU A 4 -3.03 -22.40 -25.78
N ARG A 5 -2.71 -23.68 -26.00
CA ARG A 5 -3.41 -24.82 -25.38
C ARG A 5 -3.15 -24.97 -23.88
N ALA A 6 -1.99 -24.53 -23.39
CA ALA A 6 -1.72 -24.49 -21.96
C ALA A 6 -2.37 -23.27 -21.29
N LEU A 7 -2.36 -22.08 -21.94
CA LEU A 7 -3.06 -20.90 -21.42
C LEU A 7 -4.58 -21.12 -21.35
N ALA A 8 -5.16 -21.81 -22.33
CA ALA A 8 -6.57 -22.21 -22.28
C ALA A 8 -6.88 -23.14 -21.09
N ARG A 9 -5.93 -24.02 -20.69
CA ARG A 9 -6.06 -24.85 -19.49
C ARG A 9 -5.94 -24.04 -18.21
N ASP A 10 -4.97 -23.12 -18.13
CA ASP A 10 -4.80 -22.21 -16.98
C ASP A 10 -6.07 -21.36 -16.75
N ILE A 11 -6.69 -20.89 -17.84
CA ILE A 11 -7.96 -20.13 -17.85
C ILE A 11 -9.17 -21.00 -17.48
N GLN A 12 -9.22 -22.25 -17.94
CA GLN A 12 -10.32 -23.18 -17.65
C GLN A 12 -10.24 -23.81 -16.24
N ALA A 13 -9.04 -23.84 -15.63
CA ALA A 13 -8.82 -24.41 -14.31
C ALA A 13 -9.51 -23.62 -13.17
N SER A 14 -9.76 -22.32 -13.37
CA SER A 14 -10.52 -21.51 -12.40
C SER A 14 -11.36 -20.43 -13.09
N ARG A 15 -12.60 -20.26 -12.63
CA ARG A 15 -13.47 -19.15 -13.03
C ARG A 15 -12.85 -17.79 -12.72
N GLU A 16 -12.02 -17.72 -11.69
CA GLU A 16 -11.25 -16.53 -11.32
C GLU A 16 -10.13 -16.24 -12.32
N ALA A 17 -9.42 -17.26 -12.79
CA ALA A 17 -8.40 -17.14 -13.84
C ALA A 17 -9.01 -16.66 -15.17
N GLY A 18 -10.17 -17.21 -15.54
CA GLY A 18 -10.96 -16.72 -16.66
C GLY A 18 -11.44 -15.27 -16.49
N HIS A 19 -11.86 -14.87 -15.29
CA HIS A 19 -12.24 -13.47 -15.02
C HIS A 19 -11.03 -12.53 -15.06
N PHE A 20 -9.90 -12.92 -14.46
CA PHE A 20 -8.66 -12.16 -14.45
C PHE A 20 -8.14 -11.87 -15.86
N VAL A 21 -8.15 -12.88 -16.75
CA VAL A 21 -7.76 -12.70 -18.16
C VAL A 21 -8.81 -11.89 -18.94
N ALA A 22 -10.11 -12.10 -18.69
CA ALA A 22 -11.16 -11.30 -19.33
C ALA A 22 -11.10 -9.81 -18.95
N VAL A 23 -10.69 -9.49 -17.72
CA VAL A 23 -10.57 -8.11 -17.19
C VAL A 23 -9.24 -7.45 -17.56
N GLY A 24 -8.14 -8.20 -17.51
CA GLY A 24 -6.78 -7.69 -17.73
C GLY A 24 -6.24 -7.88 -19.16
N GLY A 25 -6.95 -8.60 -20.02
CA GLY A 25 -6.61 -8.79 -21.43
C GLY A 25 -5.32 -9.60 -21.65
N VAL A 26 -4.61 -9.29 -22.74
CA VAL A 26 -3.38 -10.01 -23.15
C VAL A 26 -2.28 -9.92 -22.07
N ASP A 27 -2.16 -8.78 -21.39
CA ASP A 27 -1.18 -8.57 -20.32
C ASP A 27 -1.44 -9.52 -19.12
N ALA A 28 -2.71 -9.67 -18.72
CA ALA A 28 -3.11 -10.62 -17.68
C ALA A 28 -3.05 -12.07 -18.15
N ALA A 29 -3.31 -12.36 -19.44
CA ALA A 29 -3.09 -13.68 -20.01
C ALA A 29 -1.60 -14.10 -19.94
N LEU A 30 -0.70 -13.16 -20.20
CA LEU A 30 0.74 -13.37 -20.11
C LEU A 30 1.17 -13.54 -18.64
N ALA A 31 0.74 -12.63 -17.75
CA ALA A 31 1.06 -12.72 -16.32
C ALA A 31 0.47 -13.99 -15.66
N LEU A 32 -0.74 -14.41 -16.02
CA LEU A 32 -1.33 -15.67 -15.56
C LEU A 32 -0.50 -16.86 -16.01
N ARG A 33 0.02 -16.82 -17.24
CA ARG A 33 0.86 -17.90 -17.76
C ARG A 33 2.24 -17.93 -17.11
N GLU A 34 2.87 -16.78 -16.87
CA GLU A 34 4.13 -16.69 -16.13
C GLU A 34 3.95 -17.13 -14.66
N ALA A 35 2.79 -16.86 -14.08
CA ALA A 35 2.36 -17.36 -12.78
C ALA A 35 1.84 -18.82 -12.79
N ARG A 36 1.76 -19.47 -13.96
CA ARG A 36 1.27 -20.86 -14.15
C ARG A 36 -0.14 -21.12 -13.60
N GLY A 37 -1.07 -20.19 -13.84
CA GLY A 37 -2.47 -20.29 -13.41
C GLY A 37 -2.77 -19.67 -12.04
N ASP A 38 -1.75 -19.27 -11.27
CA ASP A 38 -1.91 -18.56 -9.99
C ASP A 38 -2.30 -17.10 -10.25
N VAL A 39 -3.56 -16.77 -9.95
CA VAL A 39 -4.16 -15.45 -10.21
C VAL A 39 -3.58 -14.36 -9.30
N ALA A 40 -3.35 -14.65 -8.02
CA ALA A 40 -2.81 -13.68 -7.06
C ALA A 40 -1.36 -13.32 -7.42
N ARG A 41 -0.55 -14.31 -7.78
CA ARG A 41 0.81 -14.12 -8.29
C ARG A 41 0.84 -13.36 -9.61
N ALA A 42 -0.09 -13.63 -10.51
CA ALA A 42 -0.21 -12.90 -11.77
C ALA A 42 -0.57 -11.42 -11.56
N GLN A 43 -1.47 -11.13 -10.63
CA GLN A 43 -1.79 -9.76 -10.19
C GLN A 43 -0.56 -9.05 -9.60
N ALA A 44 0.25 -9.75 -8.81
CA ALA A 44 1.51 -9.21 -8.26
C ALA A 44 2.59 -8.97 -9.35
N MET A 45 2.70 -9.84 -10.34
CA MET A 45 3.63 -9.66 -11.48
C MET A 45 3.27 -8.42 -12.31
N MET A 46 1.96 -8.22 -12.59
CA MET A 46 1.45 -7.03 -13.27
C MET A 46 1.81 -5.71 -12.54
N ALA A 47 2.04 -5.74 -11.23
CA ALA A 47 2.44 -4.57 -10.46
C ALA A 47 3.91 -4.15 -10.71
N ARG A 48 4.83 -5.09 -11.00
CA ARG A 48 6.28 -4.80 -11.02
C ARG A 48 6.82 -4.11 -12.29
N ALA A 49 6.03 -3.98 -13.35
CA ALA A 49 6.52 -3.50 -14.65
C ALA A 49 6.69 -1.95 -14.75
N ARG A 50 7.73 -1.38 -14.12
CA ARG A 50 8.71 -0.44 -14.76
C ARG A 50 9.77 0.15 -13.79
N PRO A 51 10.99 0.49 -14.28
CA PRO A 51 12.17 0.83 -13.45
C PRO A 51 12.49 2.34 -13.37
N GLY A 52 13.48 2.70 -12.52
CA GLY A 52 14.39 3.83 -12.76
C GLY A 52 14.46 4.89 -11.65
N ALA A 53 15.63 5.00 -11.00
CA ALA A 53 15.95 6.05 -10.02
C ALA A 53 17.35 6.63 -10.28
N THR A 54 17.51 7.96 -10.24
CA THR A 54 18.73 8.71 -9.85
C THR A 54 18.50 10.22 -9.96
N GLY A 55 19.17 11.03 -9.12
CA GLY A 55 19.26 12.49 -9.27
C GLY A 55 19.05 13.28 -7.97
N ALA A 56 20.15 13.73 -7.35
CA ALA A 56 20.18 14.64 -6.19
C ALA A 56 21.08 15.88 -6.54
N PRO A 57 21.32 16.89 -5.66
CA PRO A 57 20.68 18.20 -5.87
C PRO A 57 21.56 19.47 -5.69
N GLU A 58 20.98 20.65 -5.98
CA GLU A 58 21.10 21.93 -5.23
C GLU A 58 19.87 22.82 -5.58
N GLY A 59 19.57 23.96 -4.94
CA GLY A 59 20.19 24.56 -3.75
C GLY A 59 19.72 26.00 -3.47
N LYS A 60 19.23 26.28 -2.25
CA LYS A 60 18.85 27.62 -1.68
C LYS A 60 17.70 28.35 -2.42
N SER A 61 16.94 29.32 -1.89
CA SER A 61 16.56 29.86 -0.55
C SER A 61 15.43 30.90 -0.82
N GLY A 62 14.44 31.26 0.01
CA GLY A 62 14.12 31.06 1.42
C GLY A 62 12.89 31.93 1.83
N ALA A 63 12.58 31.96 3.14
CA ALA A 63 11.71 32.90 3.90
C ALA A 63 10.21 33.16 3.51
N GLY A 64 9.32 32.96 4.49
CA GLY A 64 7.92 33.45 4.51
C GLY A 64 7.06 32.71 5.56
N ALA A 65 6.35 33.41 6.46
CA ALA A 65 5.75 32.82 7.67
C ALA A 65 4.21 32.91 7.73
N SER A 66 3.54 31.94 8.38
CA SER A 66 2.68 32.18 9.57
C SER A 66 1.73 31.01 9.96
N SER A 67 1.71 30.74 11.28
CA SER A 67 0.58 30.48 12.21
C SER A 67 -0.63 29.57 11.90
N GLY A 68 -1.18 28.95 12.96
CA GLY A 68 -2.59 28.59 13.13
C GLY A 68 -2.80 27.17 13.66
N LYS A 69 -3.30 27.05 14.90
CA LYS A 69 -3.22 25.86 15.78
C LYS A 69 -4.61 25.34 16.22
N GLY A 70 -4.71 24.05 16.59
CA GLY A 70 -5.86 23.41 17.26
C GLY A 70 -6.60 22.36 16.41
N ALA A 71 -7.43 21.44 16.94
CA ALA A 71 -7.71 20.98 18.32
C ALA A 71 -8.74 19.81 18.30
N THR A 72 -8.96 18.90 19.27
CA THR A 72 -8.15 18.25 20.34
C THR A 72 -8.97 17.06 20.97
N VAL A 73 -8.37 16.26 21.86
CA VAL A 73 -9.00 15.34 22.86
C VAL A 73 -9.68 14.05 22.36
N ALA A 74 -10.61 14.08 21.40
CA ALA A 74 -11.40 12.88 21.08
C ALA A 74 -10.60 11.70 20.49
N ASP A 75 -9.51 12.00 19.75
CA ASP A 75 -8.63 11.00 19.14
C ASP A 75 -7.74 10.26 20.18
N ASP A 76 -7.60 10.73 21.43
CA ASP A 76 -6.63 10.16 22.40
C ASP A 76 -7.13 8.86 23.06
N ALA A 77 -8.44 8.70 23.25
CA ALA A 77 -9.02 7.50 23.86
C ALA A 77 -8.99 6.29 22.91
N THR A 78 -9.24 6.51 21.61
CA THR A 78 -9.09 5.49 20.55
C THR A 78 -7.63 5.18 20.26
N ARG A 79 -6.74 6.19 20.36
CA ARG A 79 -5.29 6.03 20.25
C ARG A 79 -4.69 5.18 21.38
N ALA A 80 -5.19 5.27 22.61
CA ALA A 80 -4.77 4.36 23.69
C ALA A 80 -5.09 2.88 23.37
N THR A 81 -6.18 2.63 22.63
CA THR A 81 -6.53 1.29 22.13
C THR A 81 -5.57 0.84 21.02
N LEU A 82 -5.17 1.74 20.10
CA LEU A 82 -4.14 1.48 19.07
C LEU A 82 -2.74 1.23 19.66
N GLU A 83 -2.34 1.96 20.70
CA GLU A 83 -1.09 1.71 21.44
C GLU A 83 -1.14 0.33 22.13
N ARG A 84 -2.29 -0.07 22.67
CA ARG A 84 -2.49 -1.38 23.32
C ARG A 84 -2.56 -2.54 22.33
N SER A 85 -3.23 -2.39 21.18
CA SER A 85 -3.24 -3.41 20.12
C SER A 85 -1.87 -3.49 19.44
N GLY A 86 -1.25 -2.36 19.11
CA GLY A 86 0.10 -2.29 18.55
C GLY A 86 1.22 -2.74 19.51
N ALA A 87 0.96 -2.79 20.82
CA ALA A 87 1.83 -3.45 21.79
C ALA A 87 1.58 -4.97 21.87
N ALA A 88 0.32 -5.42 21.79
CA ALA A 88 -0.03 -6.84 21.78
C ALA A 88 0.43 -7.55 20.48
N GLU A 89 0.23 -6.93 19.32
CA GLU A 89 0.60 -7.46 17.98
C GLU A 89 2.12 -7.52 17.73
N ARG A 90 2.95 -6.99 18.62
CA ARG A 90 4.41 -7.26 18.64
C ARG A 90 4.73 -8.72 19.00
N SER A 91 3.73 -9.50 19.42
CA SER A 91 3.89 -10.84 19.97
C SER A 91 3.09 -11.88 19.16
N SER A 92 3.78 -12.91 18.64
CA SER A 92 3.20 -14.18 18.14
C SER A 92 2.34 -14.18 16.86
N GLY A 93 2.02 -13.03 16.25
CA GLY A 93 1.24 -12.98 15.00
C GLY A 93 2.08 -13.14 13.71
N GLY A 94 1.98 -14.30 13.06
CA GLY A 94 2.45 -14.52 11.69
C GLY A 94 1.40 -14.14 10.64
N ILE A 95 1.56 -14.57 9.37
CA ILE A 95 0.67 -14.17 8.25
C ILE A 95 -0.82 -14.38 8.57
N ALA A 96 -1.17 -15.45 9.29
CA ALA A 96 -2.55 -15.74 9.71
C ALA A 96 -3.20 -14.63 10.55
N SER A 97 -2.46 -13.87 11.38
CA SER A 97 -3.03 -12.74 12.13
C SER A 97 -3.27 -11.48 11.27
N LEU A 98 -2.70 -11.47 10.06
CA LEU A 98 -2.82 -10.37 9.09
C LEU A 98 -3.89 -10.66 8.03
N VAL A 99 -4.55 -11.82 8.10
CA VAL A 99 -5.75 -12.15 7.32
C VAL A 99 -6.97 -11.46 7.93
N ASP A 100 -7.85 -10.95 7.08
CA ASP A 100 -9.17 -10.43 7.42
C ASP A 100 -10.03 -10.49 6.14
N GLU A 101 -10.86 -11.52 6.04
CA GLU A 101 -11.66 -11.78 4.84
C GLU A 101 -12.82 -10.78 4.68
N GLU A 102 -13.33 -10.19 5.78
CA GLU A 102 -14.39 -9.17 5.74
C GLU A 102 -13.92 -7.86 5.09
N VAL A 103 -12.61 -7.59 5.13
CA VAL A 103 -11.97 -6.48 4.41
C VAL A 103 -11.23 -6.90 3.13
N GLY A 104 -11.36 -8.17 2.71
CA GLY A 104 -10.73 -8.69 1.50
C GLY A 104 -9.22 -8.94 1.60
N LEU A 105 -8.64 -8.87 2.80
CA LEU A 105 -7.27 -9.31 3.08
C LEU A 105 -7.25 -10.83 3.26
N THR A 106 -7.49 -11.57 2.18
CA THR A 106 -7.28 -13.03 2.17
C THR A 106 -5.79 -13.35 2.37
N ARG A 107 -5.49 -14.60 2.74
CA ARG A 107 -4.11 -15.07 2.89
C ARG A 107 -3.25 -14.74 1.67
N ASP A 108 -3.74 -15.04 0.48
CA ASP A 108 -2.99 -14.85 -0.78
C ASP A 108 -2.75 -13.36 -1.07
N VAL A 109 -3.72 -12.49 -0.74
CA VAL A 109 -3.56 -11.02 -0.84
C VAL A 109 -2.49 -10.51 0.13
N VAL A 110 -2.44 -11.02 1.35
CA VAL A 110 -1.41 -10.67 2.35
C VAL A 110 -0.04 -11.17 1.90
N GLU A 111 0.07 -12.42 1.44
CA GLU A 111 1.33 -12.99 0.93
C GLU A 111 1.84 -12.25 -0.31
N ALA A 112 0.95 -11.87 -1.24
CA ALA A 112 1.29 -11.08 -2.42
C ALA A 112 1.74 -9.65 -2.07
N ARG A 113 1.03 -8.97 -1.14
CA ARG A 113 1.42 -7.64 -0.66
C ARG A 113 2.75 -7.66 0.09
N LEU A 114 3.00 -8.69 0.91
CA LEU A 114 4.28 -8.91 1.57
C LEU A 114 5.42 -9.10 0.54
N ALA A 115 5.19 -9.92 -0.50
CA ALA A 115 6.18 -10.15 -1.57
C ALA A 115 6.43 -8.90 -2.44
N LEU A 116 5.47 -7.98 -2.53
CA LEU A 116 5.67 -6.67 -3.15
C LEU A 116 6.55 -5.76 -2.28
N VAL A 117 6.21 -5.62 -0.99
CA VAL A 117 7.00 -4.84 -0.02
C VAL A 117 8.43 -5.40 0.10
N GLU A 118 8.61 -6.72 0.01
CA GLU A 118 9.92 -7.38 -0.03
C GLU A 118 10.76 -6.97 -1.23
N SER A 119 10.18 -6.82 -2.42
CA SER A 119 10.91 -6.32 -3.59
C SER A 119 11.18 -4.83 -3.57
N GLU A 120 10.33 -4.04 -2.92
CA GLU A 120 10.52 -2.58 -2.80
C GLU A 120 11.45 -2.21 -1.62
N ALA A 121 11.81 -3.18 -0.77
CA ALA A 121 12.70 -2.99 0.36
C ALA A 121 14.14 -2.67 -0.08
N THR A 122 14.55 -1.42 0.12
CA THR A 122 15.93 -0.93 -0.09
C THR A 122 16.92 -1.35 1.00
N GLY A 123 16.52 -2.30 1.86
CA GLY A 123 17.33 -2.77 2.98
C GLY A 123 18.52 -3.64 2.55
N PRO A 124 19.59 -3.74 3.36
CA PRO A 124 20.73 -4.61 3.06
C PRO A 124 20.32 -6.06 2.84
N ARG A 125 20.72 -6.61 1.68
CA ARG A 125 20.54 -8.02 1.31
C ARG A 125 21.82 -8.83 1.52
N LEU A 126 21.69 -10.14 1.45
CA LEU A 126 22.78 -11.09 1.28
C LEU A 126 23.05 -11.31 -0.22
N PRO A 127 24.22 -11.88 -0.60
CA PRO A 127 24.50 -12.23 -1.99
C PRO A 127 23.43 -13.15 -2.58
N ARG A 128 23.28 -13.13 -3.90
CA ARG A 128 22.38 -14.05 -4.64
C ARG A 128 23.02 -15.41 -4.98
N ASP A 129 24.25 -15.63 -4.53
CA ASP A 129 25.02 -16.85 -4.78
C ASP A 129 24.56 -17.94 -3.81
N VAL A 130 23.95 -19.00 -4.35
CA VAL A 130 23.39 -20.12 -3.58
C VAL A 130 24.46 -20.80 -2.73
N VAL A 131 25.68 -21.02 -3.26
CA VAL A 131 26.77 -21.70 -2.53
C VAL A 131 27.26 -20.86 -1.34
N VAL A 132 27.16 -19.53 -1.43
CA VAL A 132 27.43 -18.63 -0.31
C VAL A 132 26.29 -18.66 0.70
N LEU A 133 25.04 -18.74 0.25
CA LEU A 133 23.86 -18.79 1.12
C LEU A 133 23.75 -20.12 1.89
N GLU A 134 24.01 -21.27 1.26
CA GLU A 134 24.06 -22.58 1.95
C GLU A 134 25.04 -22.55 3.14
N ARG A 135 26.22 -21.94 2.95
CA ARG A 135 27.24 -21.78 4.00
C ARG A 135 26.87 -20.76 5.07
N GLN A 136 25.88 -19.91 4.81
CA GLN A 136 25.40 -18.85 5.70
C GLN A 136 23.96 -19.10 6.17
N GLN A 137 23.49 -20.35 6.11
CA GLN A 137 22.12 -20.69 6.47
C GLN A 137 21.85 -20.32 7.96
N PRO A 138 20.81 -19.52 8.24
CA PRO A 138 20.46 -19.15 9.60
C PRO A 138 19.89 -20.37 10.35
N SER A 139 20.40 -20.63 11.56
CA SER A 139 19.92 -21.71 12.42
C SER A 139 18.93 -21.20 13.47
N LEU A 140 17.87 -21.96 13.74
CA LEU A 140 16.93 -21.69 14.84
C LEU A 140 17.63 -21.70 16.21
N GLU A 141 18.64 -22.56 16.39
CA GLU A 141 19.36 -22.76 17.65
C GLU A 141 20.53 -21.76 17.86
N ALA A 142 20.91 -21.02 16.81
CA ALA A 142 21.96 -20.01 16.86
C ALA A 142 21.49 -18.68 16.22
N PRO A 143 20.49 -18.00 16.83
CA PRO A 143 20.07 -16.68 16.39
C PRO A 143 21.22 -15.67 16.51
N PRO A 144 21.38 -14.73 15.55
CA PRO A 144 22.29 -13.60 15.71
C PRO A 144 21.80 -12.63 16.79
N SER A 145 22.70 -11.79 17.29
CA SER A 145 22.38 -10.72 18.24
C SER A 145 21.19 -9.87 17.76
N GLY A 146 20.17 -9.75 18.61
CA GLY A 146 18.89 -9.08 18.31
C GLY A 146 17.82 -9.96 17.66
N ALA A 147 18.12 -11.21 17.29
CA ALA A 147 17.11 -12.23 16.96
C ALA A 147 16.82 -13.18 18.14
N GLU A 148 17.68 -13.20 19.16
CA GLU A 148 17.52 -13.97 20.39
C GLU A 148 16.17 -13.71 21.06
N GLY A 149 15.39 -14.76 21.29
CA GLY A 149 14.04 -14.67 21.87
C GLY A 149 12.98 -14.00 20.99
N ASN A 150 13.33 -13.54 19.79
CA ASN A 150 12.40 -12.88 18.88
C ASN A 150 11.49 -13.92 18.19
N PRO A 151 10.16 -13.86 18.34
CA PRO A 151 9.27 -14.86 17.76
C PRO A 151 9.34 -14.92 16.22
N ARG A 152 9.81 -13.84 15.56
CA ARG A 152 9.95 -13.79 14.10
C ARG A 152 11.23 -14.44 13.57
N TRP A 153 12.15 -14.90 14.44
CA TRP A 153 13.36 -15.59 13.97
C TRP A 153 13.04 -16.83 13.12
N ARG A 154 12.02 -17.61 13.55
CA ARG A 154 11.52 -18.76 12.79
C ARG A 154 10.92 -18.35 11.42
N GLU A 155 10.23 -17.23 11.36
CA GLU A 155 9.67 -16.67 10.12
C GLU A 155 10.78 -16.26 9.14
N TYR A 156 11.88 -15.71 9.67
CA TYR A 156 13.05 -15.35 8.89
C TYR A 156 13.80 -16.56 8.32
N VAL A 157 14.00 -17.63 9.11
CA VAL A 157 14.62 -18.87 8.61
C VAL A 157 13.78 -19.46 7.46
N ALA A 158 12.46 -19.55 7.62
CA ALA A 158 11.57 -20.02 6.55
C ALA A 158 11.56 -19.09 5.32
N TYR A 159 11.64 -17.76 5.51
CA TYR A 159 11.81 -16.80 4.42
C TYR A 159 13.13 -17.00 3.66
N TYR A 160 14.22 -17.24 4.41
CA TYR A 160 15.55 -17.47 3.86
C TYR A 160 15.58 -18.73 2.99
N GLU A 161 15.12 -19.86 3.53
CA GLU A 161 15.06 -21.15 2.83
C GLU A 161 14.22 -21.07 1.56
N ARG A 162 13.02 -20.46 1.65
CA ARG A 162 12.18 -20.19 0.47
C ARG A 162 12.92 -19.35 -0.58
N ARG A 163 13.67 -18.33 -0.15
CA ARG A 163 14.38 -17.44 -1.08
C ARG A 163 15.60 -18.11 -1.72
N VAL A 164 16.30 -19.00 -1.02
CA VAL A 164 17.34 -19.85 -1.60
C VAL A 164 16.74 -20.73 -2.70
N GLY A 165 15.65 -21.45 -2.41
CA GLY A 165 14.95 -22.25 -3.42
C GLY A 165 14.39 -21.45 -4.61
N GLU A 166 14.00 -20.19 -4.41
CA GLU A 166 13.64 -19.29 -5.52
C GLU A 166 14.84 -18.89 -6.38
N LEU A 167 16.03 -18.74 -5.80
CA LEU A 167 17.28 -18.42 -6.52
C LEU A 167 17.76 -19.62 -7.35
N GLU A 168 17.79 -20.82 -6.76
CA GLU A 168 18.10 -22.08 -7.44
C GLU A 168 17.20 -22.31 -8.67
N GLN A 169 15.91 -21.99 -8.55
CA GLN A 169 14.92 -22.15 -9.60
C GLN A 169 14.92 -20.99 -10.61
N GLY A 170 15.84 -20.02 -10.49
CA GLY A 170 15.93 -18.83 -11.35
C GLY A 170 14.71 -17.89 -11.25
N LYS A 171 13.91 -18.01 -10.19
CA LYS A 171 12.69 -17.22 -9.95
C LYS A 171 12.96 -15.90 -9.23
N ALA A 172 14.07 -15.81 -8.51
CA ALA A 172 14.52 -14.60 -7.82
C ALA A 172 15.76 -13.98 -8.49
N VAL A 173 15.80 -12.64 -8.50
CA VAL A 173 16.96 -11.86 -8.99
C VAL A 173 17.85 -11.39 -7.84
N GLU A 174 17.24 -11.10 -6.68
CA GLU A 174 17.90 -10.53 -5.51
C GLU A 174 17.96 -11.55 -4.34
N GLY A 175 19.07 -11.55 -3.61
CA GLY A 175 19.26 -12.36 -2.41
C GLY A 175 18.31 -11.99 -1.26
N PRO A 176 18.19 -12.84 -0.23
CA PRO A 176 17.35 -12.55 0.92
C PRO A 176 17.81 -11.28 1.66
N LEU A 177 16.88 -10.54 2.23
CA LEU A 177 17.15 -9.45 3.17
C LEU A 177 17.95 -10.00 4.37
N ARG A 178 18.85 -9.19 4.93
CA ARG A 178 19.47 -9.49 6.23
C ARG A 178 18.43 -9.38 7.34
N TRP A 179 18.58 -10.13 8.43
CA TRP A 179 17.66 -10.15 9.58
C TRP A 179 17.10 -8.76 9.97
N ALA A 180 17.95 -7.80 10.34
CA ALA A 180 17.52 -6.46 10.77
C ALA A 180 16.89 -5.61 9.64
N ALA A 181 17.04 -5.99 8.37
CA ALA A 181 16.30 -5.37 7.27
C ALA A 181 14.92 -6.04 7.08
N TYR A 182 14.87 -7.38 7.17
CA TYR A 182 13.64 -8.16 7.14
C TYR A 182 12.70 -7.80 8.31
N GLU A 183 13.21 -7.71 9.53
CA GLU A 183 12.42 -7.36 10.72
C GLU A 183 11.82 -5.95 10.60
N ARG A 184 12.61 -4.96 10.16
CA ARG A 184 12.12 -3.58 9.95
C ARG A 184 11.08 -3.50 8.83
N MET A 185 11.30 -4.22 7.73
CA MET A 185 10.31 -4.37 6.65
C MET A 185 9.02 -4.97 7.21
N TRP A 186 9.11 -6.07 7.96
CA TRP A 186 7.95 -6.75 8.53
C TRP A 186 7.18 -5.87 9.51
N GLY A 187 7.87 -5.21 10.44
CA GLY A 187 7.25 -4.27 11.38
C GLY A 187 6.65 -3.03 10.70
N GLY A 188 7.17 -2.63 9.53
CA GLY A 188 6.54 -1.63 8.67
C GLY A 188 5.28 -2.16 7.97
N PHE A 189 5.32 -3.38 7.44
CA PHE A 189 4.21 -4.04 6.76
C PHE A 189 3.02 -4.29 7.68
N THR A 190 3.25 -4.89 8.86
CA THR A 190 2.19 -5.17 9.83
C THR A 190 1.51 -3.89 10.33
N ARG A 191 2.31 -2.87 10.68
CA ARG A 191 1.79 -1.56 11.10
C ARG A 191 1.02 -0.86 9.97
N GLY A 192 1.51 -0.96 8.74
CA GLY A 192 0.81 -0.46 7.55
C GLY A 192 -0.58 -1.09 7.35
N LEU A 193 -0.68 -2.43 7.46
CA LEU A 193 -1.96 -3.13 7.37
C LEU A 193 -2.90 -2.78 8.54
N ALA A 194 -2.38 -2.68 9.77
CA ALA A 194 -3.17 -2.26 10.93
C ALA A 194 -3.72 -0.84 10.76
N PHE A 195 -2.92 0.08 10.23
CA PHE A 195 -3.35 1.45 9.93
C PHE A 195 -4.37 1.52 8.78
N GLU A 196 -4.18 0.76 7.70
CA GLU A 196 -5.16 0.64 6.60
C GLU A 196 -6.53 0.14 7.13
N ARG A 197 -6.53 -0.94 7.93
CA ARG A 197 -7.74 -1.48 8.58
C ARG A 197 -8.43 -0.44 9.48
N PHE A 198 -7.65 0.24 10.32
CA PHE A 198 -8.17 1.29 11.20
C PHE A 198 -8.83 2.43 10.41
N MET A 199 -8.13 2.94 9.38
CA MET A 199 -8.65 4.03 8.55
C MET A 199 -9.89 3.62 7.74
N VAL A 200 -9.93 2.40 7.21
CA VAL A 200 -11.11 1.84 6.54
C VAL A 200 -12.32 1.84 7.48
N ASN A 201 -12.16 1.33 8.70
CA ASN A 201 -13.26 1.26 9.66
C ASN A 201 -13.70 2.67 10.08
N LEU A 202 -12.76 3.60 10.28
CA LEU A 202 -13.07 5.00 10.55
C LEU A 202 -13.87 5.66 9.41
N LEU A 203 -13.50 5.42 8.14
CA LEU A 203 -14.26 5.91 6.98
C LEU A 203 -15.64 5.26 6.84
N ARG A 204 -15.76 3.98 7.18
CA ARG A 204 -17.05 3.25 7.18
C ARG A 204 -18.00 3.76 8.27
N GLU A 205 -17.51 4.09 9.46
CA GLU A 205 -18.35 4.72 10.49
C GLU A 205 -18.69 6.17 10.12
N ASP A 206 -17.73 6.96 9.60
CA ASP A 206 -17.97 8.33 9.11
C ASP A 206 -19.07 8.35 8.01
N ALA A 207 -19.08 7.38 7.11
CA ALA A 207 -20.11 7.23 6.09
C ALA A 207 -21.54 7.07 6.67
N LYS A 208 -21.69 6.43 7.83
CA LYS A 208 -23.01 6.21 8.49
C LYS A 208 -23.56 7.47 9.16
N LEU A 209 -22.69 8.43 9.52
CA LEU A 209 -23.11 9.66 10.19
C LEU A 209 -23.93 10.56 9.24
N PRO A 210 -24.84 11.41 9.77
CA PRO A 210 -25.45 12.49 9.00
C PRO A 210 -24.37 13.37 8.35
N ARG A 211 -24.57 13.82 7.11
CA ARG A 211 -23.55 14.53 6.31
C ARG A 211 -22.86 15.69 7.04
N ALA A 212 -23.60 16.47 7.84
CA ALA A 212 -23.06 17.59 8.62
C ALA A 212 -22.17 17.20 9.81
N GLN A 213 -22.14 15.93 10.21
CA GLN A 213 -21.33 15.38 11.31
C GLN A 213 -20.09 14.62 10.79
N ARG A 214 -19.94 14.43 9.48
CA ARG A 214 -18.85 13.67 8.85
C ARG A 214 -17.54 14.46 8.87
N ARG A 215 -16.46 13.87 9.39
CA ARG A 215 -15.10 14.43 9.42
C ARG A 215 -14.39 14.27 8.08
N PHE A 216 -14.59 13.14 7.38
CA PHE A 216 -13.87 12.82 6.15
C PHE A 216 -14.77 12.94 4.92
N LEU A 217 -16.01 12.47 5.03
CA LEU A 217 -16.92 12.22 3.91
C LEU A 217 -18.08 13.24 3.83
N GLY A 218 -17.93 14.42 4.44
CA GLY A 218 -18.93 15.51 4.38
C GLY A 218 -19.13 16.12 2.98
N ASP A 219 -18.19 15.88 2.07
CA ASP A 219 -18.25 16.23 0.64
C ASP A 219 -19.14 15.26 -0.19
N PHE A 220 -19.58 14.15 0.42
CA PHE A 220 -20.43 13.12 -0.18
C PHE A 220 -21.82 13.09 0.48
N ASP A 221 -22.85 12.74 -0.28
CA ASP A 221 -24.20 12.53 0.24
C ASP A 221 -24.36 11.07 0.71
N ARG A 222 -24.07 10.12 -0.17
CA ARG A 222 -24.10 8.66 0.07
C ARG A 222 -22.76 8.04 -0.34
N PRO A 223 -21.70 8.17 0.48
CA PRO A 223 -20.40 7.60 0.17
C PRO A 223 -20.40 6.07 0.28
N ARG A 224 -19.90 5.41 -0.77
CA ARG A 224 -19.56 3.98 -0.81
C ARG A 224 -18.05 3.83 -0.72
N VAL A 225 -17.57 3.16 0.34
CA VAL A 225 -16.14 2.94 0.61
C VAL A 225 -15.71 1.59 0.04
N GLU A 226 -14.88 1.61 -1.02
CA GLU A 226 -14.36 0.43 -1.70
C GLU A 226 -12.84 0.31 -1.46
N MET A 227 -12.37 -0.85 -1.00
CA MET A 227 -10.95 -1.09 -0.76
C MET A 227 -10.28 -1.83 -1.91
N GLN A 228 -8.95 -1.69 -2.00
CA GLN A 228 -8.09 -2.48 -2.88
C GLN A 228 -8.58 -2.46 -4.33
N VAL A 229 -8.95 -1.27 -4.83
CA VAL A 229 -9.56 -1.15 -6.15
C VAL A 229 -8.46 -1.18 -7.20
N GLY A 230 -8.48 -2.20 -8.06
CA GLY A 230 -7.60 -2.27 -9.23
C GLY A 230 -7.87 -1.12 -10.18
N VAL A 231 -6.88 -0.25 -10.39
CA VAL A 231 -6.93 0.93 -11.24
C VAL A 231 -5.74 0.91 -12.21
N ARG A 232 -5.94 1.33 -13.46
CA ARG A 232 -4.87 1.45 -14.46
C ARG A 232 -4.75 2.87 -14.97
N LYS A 233 -3.51 3.35 -15.07
CA LYS A 233 -3.12 4.57 -15.78
C LYS A 233 -2.09 4.21 -16.85
N LEU A 234 -1.99 4.98 -17.93
CA LEU A 234 -1.11 4.65 -19.08
C LEU A 234 0.38 4.68 -18.71
N ASP A 235 0.76 5.58 -17.80
CA ASP A 235 2.14 5.82 -17.36
C ASP A 235 2.54 4.97 -16.15
N SER A 236 1.59 4.61 -15.27
CA SER A 236 1.83 3.89 -14.01
C SER A 236 1.48 2.40 -14.04
N GLY A 237 0.80 1.91 -15.08
CA GLY A 237 0.40 0.51 -15.20
C GLY A 237 -0.81 0.14 -14.33
N LEU A 238 -0.97 -1.15 -14.02
CA LEU A 238 -1.99 -1.64 -13.07
C LEU A 238 -1.50 -1.40 -11.63
N ARG A 239 -2.34 -0.78 -10.81
CA ARG A 239 -2.11 -0.50 -9.39
C ARG A 239 -3.38 -0.83 -8.60
N TYR A 240 -3.26 -0.90 -7.28
CA TYR A 240 -4.39 -1.00 -6.37
C TYR A 240 -4.45 0.26 -5.53
N ALA A 241 -5.58 0.97 -5.55
CA ALA A 241 -5.84 2.06 -4.63
C ALA A 241 -6.23 1.49 -3.26
N ASP A 242 -5.65 2.03 -2.18
CA ASP A 242 -5.91 1.59 -0.80
C ASP A 242 -7.42 1.66 -0.51
N VAL A 243 -8.01 2.85 -0.68
CA VAL A 243 -9.46 3.09 -0.65
C VAL A 243 -9.89 4.04 -1.77
N LEU A 244 -10.99 3.70 -2.44
CA LEU A 244 -11.72 4.55 -3.36
C LEU A 244 -13.11 4.83 -2.76
N VAL A 245 -13.49 6.11 -2.61
CA VAL A 245 -14.83 6.49 -2.16
C VAL A 245 -15.63 7.02 -3.33
N ILE A 246 -16.81 6.44 -3.56
CA ILE A 246 -17.68 6.69 -4.71
C ILE A 246 -19.03 7.22 -4.21
N GLU A 247 -19.58 8.24 -4.86
CA GLU A 247 -20.94 8.73 -4.59
C GLU A 247 -22.01 7.77 -5.14
N GLU A 248 -22.92 7.29 -4.29
CA GLU A 248 -24.05 6.44 -4.66
C GLU A 248 -25.38 7.20 -4.74
N GLY A 249 -25.74 7.62 -5.96
CA GLY A 249 -27.06 8.18 -6.21
C GLY A 249 -27.30 8.52 -7.67
N ALA A 250 -28.55 8.86 -7.99
CA ALA A 250 -28.92 9.42 -9.27
C ALA A 250 -28.48 10.90 -9.34
N LEU A 251 -27.22 11.13 -9.66
CA LEU A 251 -26.75 12.46 -10.04
C LEU A 251 -27.29 12.81 -11.43
N GLY A 252 -28.18 13.79 -11.52
CA GLY A 252 -28.84 14.22 -12.75
C GLY A 252 -27.85 14.76 -13.79
N GLY A 253 -27.29 13.87 -14.62
CA GLY A 253 -26.34 14.18 -15.68
C GLY A 253 -24.92 14.56 -15.25
N ARG A 254 -24.63 14.68 -13.95
CA ARG A 254 -23.29 15.03 -13.45
C ARG A 254 -22.41 13.79 -13.28
N PRO A 255 -21.09 13.86 -13.57
CA PRO A 255 -20.15 12.81 -13.21
C PRO A 255 -20.22 12.48 -11.71
N ARG A 256 -20.16 11.20 -11.37
CA ARG A 256 -20.13 10.78 -9.95
C ARG A 256 -18.85 11.26 -9.29
N ARG A 257 -18.95 11.80 -8.07
CA ARG A 257 -17.76 12.13 -7.27
C ARG A 257 -17.03 10.83 -6.93
N VAL A 258 -15.72 10.84 -7.16
CA VAL A 258 -14.80 9.78 -6.74
C VAL A 258 -13.60 10.45 -6.07
N GLU A 259 -13.22 10.00 -4.88
CA GLU A 259 -11.99 10.44 -4.20
C GLU A 259 -11.18 9.21 -3.77
N THR A 260 -9.86 9.24 -4.00
CA THR A 260 -8.96 8.19 -3.52
C THR A 260 -8.39 8.59 -2.17
N PHE A 261 -8.35 7.67 -1.22
CA PHE A 261 -7.60 7.79 0.02
C PHE A 261 -6.37 6.89 -0.08
N SER A 262 -5.19 7.42 0.24
CA SER A 262 -3.96 6.64 0.33
C SER A 262 -3.32 6.79 1.71
N PHE A 263 -2.91 5.67 2.29
CA PHE A 263 -2.49 5.58 3.69
C PHE A 263 -0.97 5.40 3.81
N LYS A 264 -0.33 6.12 4.73
CA LYS A 264 1.13 6.10 4.92
C LYS A 264 1.52 5.90 6.38
N SER A 265 1.88 4.67 6.73
CA SER A 265 2.48 4.30 8.02
C SER A 265 3.99 4.59 8.07
N ARG A 266 4.37 5.86 7.81
CA ARG A 266 5.76 6.30 7.74
C ARG A 266 6.17 6.97 9.05
N ASP A 267 7.34 6.61 9.59
CA ASP A 267 7.95 7.37 10.69
C ASP A 267 8.48 8.71 10.16
N LEU A 268 7.85 9.80 10.60
CA LEU A 268 8.24 11.18 10.31
C LEU A 268 8.88 11.85 11.54
N SER A 269 8.96 11.17 12.68
CA SER A 269 9.33 11.75 13.98
C SER A 269 10.79 12.24 14.04
N GLY A 270 11.69 11.60 13.29
CA GLY A 270 13.09 11.96 13.17
C GLY A 270 13.41 12.97 12.05
N LEU A 271 12.44 13.33 11.20
CA LEU A 271 12.71 14.17 10.03
C LEU A 271 12.81 15.66 10.40
N LYS A 272 13.85 16.33 9.92
CA LYS A 272 13.95 17.79 9.96
C LYS A 272 13.03 18.39 8.89
N TYR A 273 12.72 19.68 9.02
CA TYR A 273 11.75 20.38 8.18
C TYR A 273 11.92 20.13 6.66
N ASN A 274 13.14 20.25 6.13
CA ASN A 274 13.39 20.06 4.70
C ASN A 274 13.14 18.62 4.24
N ASP A 275 13.57 17.63 5.03
CA ASP A 275 13.41 16.21 4.74
C ASP A 275 11.93 15.80 4.84
N LEU A 276 11.23 16.32 5.86
CA LEU A 276 9.79 16.17 6.05
C LEU A 276 9.01 16.73 4.86
N LYS A 277 9.33 17.97 4.43
CA LYS A 277 8.72 18.58 3.25
C LYS A 277 8.99 17.76 1.99
N ALA A 278 10.25 17.37 1.75
CA ALA A 278 10.62 16.59 0.58
C ALA A 278 9.87 15.24 0.55
N GLN A 279 9.76 14.58 1.70
CA GLN A 279 9.04 13.33 1.85
C GLN A 279 7.53 13.48 1.57
N ILE A 280 6.87 14.49 2.17
CA ILE A 280 5.44 14.73 1.97
C ILE A 280 5.14 15.13 0.52
N VAL A 281 5.98 15.97 -0.11
CA VAL A 281 5.85 16.34 -1.53
C VAL A 281 6.05 15.12 -2.44
N ALA A 282 7.01 14.24 -2.14
CA ALA A 282 7.26 13.03 -2.91
C ALA A 282 6.07 12.05 -2.81
N ASP A 283 5.63 11.72 -1.60
CA ASP A 283 4.47 10.84 -1.36
C ASP A 283 3.19 11.43 -2.00
N ALA A 284 2.99 12.75 -1.96
CA ALA A 284 1.86 13.42 -2.61
C ALA A 284 1.91 13.36 -4.14
N LYS A 285 3.07 13.64 -4.76
CA LYS A 285 3.24 13.49 -6.22
C LYS A 285 3.03 12.05 -6.66
N GLU A 286 3.53 11.09 -5.89
CA GLU A 286 3.32 9.66 -6.14
C GLU A 286 1.83 9.29 -6.06
N ALA A 287 1.13 9.75 -5.03
CA ALA A 287 -0.29 9.49 -4.83
C ALA A 287 -1.16 10.11 -5.94
N LEU A 288 -0.90 11.36 -6.34
CA LEU A 288 -1.58 12.00 -7.48
C LEU A 288 -1.34 11.23 -8.79
N LYS A 289 -0.07 10.90 -9.06
CA LYS A 289 0.32 10.17 -10.28
C LYS A 289 -0.38 8.82 -10.37
N LYS A 290 -0.35 8.02 -9.29
CA LYS A 290 -0.92 6.67 -9.26
C LYS A 290 -2.46 6.65 -9.15
N TYR A 291 -3.05 7.62 -8.44
CA TYR A 291 -4.41 7.48 -7.90
C TYR A 291 -5.33 8.71 -8.02
N GLY A 292 -4.89 9.78 -8.67
CA GLY A 292 -5.72 10.94 -9.00
C GLY A 292 -5.92 11.14 -10.50
N GLU A 293 -6.64 12.20 -10.86
CA GLU A 293 -6.98 12.55 -12.26
C GLU A 293 -7.82 11.45 -12.92
N THR A 294 -7.62 11.17 -14.21
CA THR A 294 -8.30 10.07 -14.90
C THR A 294 -7.73 8.71 -14.46
N LEU A 295 -8.58 7.83 -13.92
CA LEU A 295 -8.25 6.43 -13.66
C LEU A 295 -9.16 5.49 -14.46
N ASN A 296 -8.64 4.33 -14.86
CA ASN A 296 -9.46 3.27 -15.41
C ASN A 296 -9.65 2.12 -14.40
N ILE A 297 -10.84 2.01 -13.81
CA ILE A 297 -11.23 0.99 -12.83
C ILE A 297 -11.35 -0.38 -13.51
N ARG A 298 -10.70 -1.40 -12.94
CA ARG A 298 -10.70 -2.78 -13.45
C ARG A 298 -11.71 -3.70 -12.75
N ARG A 299 -12.20 -3.33 -11.57
CA ARG A 299 -13.26 -4.08 -10.86
C ARG A 299 -14.60 -3.91 -11.59
N GLY A 300 -15.02 -4.91 -12.36
CA GLY A 300 -16.23 -4.84 -13.21
C GLY A 300 -17.52 -4.48 -12.47
N SER A 301 -17.67 -4.91 -11.22
CA SER A 301 -18.82 -4.56 -10.37
C SER A 301 -18.92 -3.07 -10.00
N LEU A 302 -17.84 -2.29 -10.19
CA LEU A 302 -17.84 -0.84 -10.03
C LEU A 302 -18.00 -0.09 -11.36
N GLN A 303 -17.64 -0.71 -12.50
CA GLN A 303 -17.76 -0.06 -13.82
C GLN A 303 -19.22 0.25 -14.17
N SER A 304 -20.16 -0.60 -13.74
CA SER A 304 -21.61 -0.38 -13.90
C SER A 304 -22.13 0.86 -13.15
N LEU A 305 -21.36 1.43 -12.21
CA LEU A 305 -21.70 2.66 -11.52
C LEU A 305 -21.46 3.91 -12.39
N PHE A 306 -20.62 3.83 -13.42
CA PHE A 306 -20.18 5.00 -14.19
C PHE A 306 -20.72 4.97 -15.63
N PRO A 307 -21.36 6.06 -16.12
CA PRO A 307 -21.80 6.14 -17.51
C PRO A 307 -20.68 6.01 -18.55
N GLY A 308 -19.43 6.38 -18.19
CA GLY A 308 -18.22 6.16 -18.98
C GLY A 308 -17.63 4.74 -18.86
N GLY A 309 -18.35 3.81 -18.22
CA GLY A 309 -17.91 2.44 -18.00
C GLY A 309 -16.73 2.33 -17.05
N SER A 310 -15.53 2.16 -17.59
CA SER A 310 -14.32 1.93 -16.78
C SER A 310 -13.53 3.18 -16.44
N GLU A 311 -13.74 4.29 -17.15
CA GLU A 311 -13.00 5.53 -16.93
C GLU A 311 -13.71 6.45 -15.92
N VAL A 312 -12.96 6.93 -14.93
CA VAL A 312 -13.45 7.82 -13.86
C VAL A 312 -12.51 8.99 -13.63
N GLN A 313 -13.08 10.12 -13.21
CA GLN A 313 -12.33 11.29 -12.76
C GLN A 313 -12.21 11.30 -11.25
N VAL A 314 -10.98 11.33 -10.75
CA VAL A 314 -10.63 11.47 -9.33
C VAL A 314 -10.02 12.85 -9.08
N PRO A 315 -10.84 13.90 -8.87
CA PRO A 315 -10.37 15.27 -8.68
C PRO A 315 -9.60 15.51 -7.37
N ARG A 316 -9.65 14.57 -6.41
CA ARG A 316 -8.91 14.67 -5.14
C ARG A 316 -8.35 13.33 -4.69
N VAL A 317 -7.09 13.35 -4.26
CA VAL A 317 -6.46 12.27 -3.49
C VAL A 317 -6.20 12.76 -2.06
N ARG A 318 -6.66 12.01 -1.07
CA ARG A 318 -6.41 12.29 0.36
C ARG A 318 -5.26 11.40 0.84
N LEU A 319 -4.10 12.00 1.05
CA LEU A 319 -2.91 11.34 1.58
C LEU A 319 -2.95 11.44 3.12
N ILE A 320 -3.20 10.32 3.79
CA ILE A 320 -3.34 10.28 5.24
C ILE A 320 -2.15 9.53 5.86
N TYR A 321 -1.37 10.25 6.66
CA TYR A 321 -0.30 9.66 7.46
C TYR A 321 -0.84 9.11 8.78
N GLU A 322 -0.25 8.00 9.22
CA GLU A 322 -0.41 7.51 10.59
C GLU A 322 0.20 8.51 11.57
N GLY A 323 -0.54 8.79 12.64
CA GLY A 323 -0.13 9.70 13.67
C GLY A 323 0.68 9.05 14.79
N GLY A 324 0.15 9.13 16.01
CA GLY A 324 0.83 8.62 17.19
C GLY A 324 2.25 9.19 17.38
N ASN A 325 3.19 8.30 17.68
CA ASN A 325 4.60 8.61 17.89
C ASN A 325 5.39 8.73 16.56
N LEU A 326 4.74 8.51 15.41
CA LEU A 326 5.32 8.70 14.08
C LEU A 326 5.21 10.15 13.59
N LYS A 327 4.42 11.01 14.24
CA LYS A 327 4.30 12.43 13.89
C LYS A 327 5.65 13.14 14.05
N PRO A 328 5.97 14.14 13.20
CA PRO A 328 7.09 15.05 13.42
C PRO A 328 7.03 15.65 14.83
N ARG A 329 8.18 15.73 15.51
CA ARG A 329 8.28 16.32 16.86
C ARG A 329 7.84 17.78 16.92
N ASP A 330 8.02 18.50 15.81
CA ASP A 330 7.59 19.89 15.66
C ASP A 330 6.27 19.94 14.84
N PRO A 331 5.13 20.35 15.44
CA PRO A 331 3.86 20.45 14.75
C PRO A 331 3.78 21.62 13.75
N ASP A 332 4.58 22.67 13.94
CA ASP A 332 4.64 23.80 13.00
C ASP A 332 5.44 23.41 11.74
N PHE A 333 6.44 22.53 11.87
CA PHE A 333 7.10 21.91 10.71
C PHE A 333 6.10 21.10 9.88
N LEU A 334 5.28 20.25 10.53
CA LEU A 334 4.24 19.48 9.84
C LEU A 334 3.23 20.40 9.15
N LYS A 335 2.68 21.39 9.86
CA LYS A 335 1.72 22.33 9.26
C LYS A 335 2.30 23.05 8.05
N ARG A 336 3.54 23.55 8.16
CA ARG A 336 4.19 24.27 7.06
C ARG A 336 4.47 23.35 5.86
N ALA A 337 4.95 22.13 6.10
CA ALA A 337 5.18 21.15 5.04
C ALA A 337 3.89 20.73 4.32
N VAL A 338 2.77 20.57 5.04
CA VAL A 338 1.43 20.31 4.47
C VAL A 338 0.95 21.50 3.63
N ASN A 339 1.03 22.72 4.14
CA ASN A 339 0.62 23.93 3.43
C ASN A 339 1.42 24.14 2.13
N GLU A 340 2.73 23.94 2.16
CA GLU A 340 3.58 24.06 0.96
C GLU A 340 3.35 22.90 -0.03
N THR A 341 3.08 21.68 0.46
CA THR A 341 2.72 20.56 -0.42
C THR A 341 1.41 20.84 -1.16
N ARG A 342 0.40 21.42 -0.49
CA ARG A 342 -0.88 21.80 -1.12
C ARG A 342 -0.71 22.79 -2.28
N GLN A 343 0.31 23.64 -2.24
CA GLN A 343 0.65 24.56 -3.33
C GLN A 343 1.41 23.85 -4.47
N LEU A 344 2.33 22.94 -4.12
CA LEU A 344 3.19 22.22 -5.08
C LEU A 344 2.52 21.03 -5.77
N VAL A 345 1.46 20.47 -5.18
CA VAL A 345 0.75 19.27 -5.65
C VAL A 345 -0.77 19.51 -5.53
N PRO A 346 -1.35 20.40 -6.37
CA PRO A 346 -2.80 20.61 -6.39
C PRO A 346 -3.53 19.30 -6.70
N GLY A 347 -4.69 19.11 -6.08
CA GLY A 347 -5.44 17.84 -6.13
C GLY A 347 -5.07 16.84 -5.03
N VAL A 348 -4.02 17.10 -4.23
CA VAL A 348 -3.73 16.29 -3.03
C VAL A 348 -4.05 17.06 -1.75
N GLU A 349 -4.83 16.42 -0.88
CA GLU A 349 -5.11 16.86 0.49
C GLU A 349 -4.27 15.99 1.44
N VAL A 350 -3.42 16.61 2.26
CA VAL A 350 -2.56 15.87 3.21
C VAL A 350 -3.11 16.00 4.62
N LEU A 351 -3.34 14.86 5.27
CA LEU A 351 -3.87 14.73 6.63
C LEU A 351 -2.94 13.84 7.46
N VAL A 352 -3.02 13.97 8.79
CA VAL A 352 -2.35 13.07 9.72
C VAL A 352 -3.32 12.69 10.83
N GLN A 353 -3.56 11.40 11.00
CA GLN A 353 -4.49 10.83 11.98
C GLN A 353 -3.75 10.44 13.26
#